data_AF-X0VJR5-F1
#
_entry.id   AF-X0VJR5-F1
#
_cell.length_a   1.000
_cell.length_b   1.000
_cell.length_c   1.000
_cell.angle_alpha   90.00
_cell.angle_beta   90.00
_cell.angle_gamma   90.00
#
_symmetry.space_group_name_H-M   'P 1'
#
loop_
_entity.id
_entity.type
_entity.pdbx_description
1 polymer ?
#
loop_
_entity_poly.entity_id
_entity_poly.type
_entity_poly.pdbx_seq_one_letter_code
_entity_poly.pdbx_strand_id
1 'polypeptide(L)'
;HFSEMLGGEISPTEVVATIINQGSTFEEGIRKVQDKIDGSCTLLILTDDGIYAARDKLGRTPLIIGEKLGSYAVAMETCAFPNLKYEITKYLGPGEVIFMSKKGIEQKIAPGNRLQICSFLWVYYGYPASSYEDINVEYVRYRCGSYLAKNDEVRVDQVAGIPDSGTAHGLGYSSEAGIYFSRPFVKYTPTWPRSFMPQVQKIRDKVAKMKLIPIKELIKDKKLLFCEDSIVRGTQLRKQVQRLFDSGAKEVHMRPACPP
;
A
#
# COMPACT_ATOMS: atom_id res chain seq x y z
N HIS A 1 22.93 21.47 13.01
CA HIS A 1 22.90 20.77 14.31
C HIS A 1 21.65 19.90 14.27
N PHE A 2 21.79 18.58 14.37
CA PHE A 2 20.65 17.65 14.33
C PHE A 2 20.23 17.34 15.78
N SER A 3 18.99 17.66 16.14
CA SER A 3 18.33 17.51 17.43
C SER A 3 17.64 16.16 17.61
N GLU A 4 17.25 15.47 16.54
CA GLU A 4 16.60 14.15 16.59
C GLU A 4 17.54 13.06 16.06
N MET A 5 18.46 12.61 16.92
CA MET A 5 19.23 11.39 16.66
C MET A 5 18.61 10.23 17.44
N LEU A 6 17.75 9.44 16.80
CA LEU A 6 17.41 8.12 17.31
C LEU A 6 18.57 7.17 16.99
N GLY A 7 19.39 6.84 18.00
CA GLY A 7 20.45 5.83 17.88
C GLY A 7 21.70 6.25 17.10
N GLY A 8 21.92 7.55 16.88
CA GLY A 8 23.10 8.06 16.15
C GLY A 8 22.95 8.09 14.63
N GLU A 9 21.79 7.73 14.10
CA GLU A 9 21.45 7.91 12.69
C GLU A 9 20.78 9.27 12.44
N ILE A 10 21.06 9.85 11.28
CA ILE A 10 20.50 11.14 10.87
C ILE A 10 19.01 10.95 10.54
N SER A 11 18.12 11.68 11.23
CA SER A 11 16.67 11.66 10.95
C SER A 11 16.38 12.23 9.55
N PRO A 12 15.74 11.47 8.63
CA PRO A 12 15.36 11.97 7.32
C PRO A 12 14.45 13.20 7.39
N THR A 13 13.54 13.23 8.37
CA THR A 13 12.64 14.37 8.61
C THR A 13 13.44 15.63 8.97
N GLU A 14 14.50 15.49 9.76
CA GLU A 14 15.32 16.62 10.17
C GLU A 14 16.24 17.12 9.04
N VAL A 15 16.73 16.22 8.18
CA VAL A 15 17.42 16.59 6.93
C VAL A 15 16.49 17.40 6.03
N VAL A 16 15.26 16.93 5.85
CA VAL A 16 14.22 17.64 5.08
C VAL A 16 13.97 19.02 5.67
N ALA A 17 13.75 19.13 6.99
CA ALA A 17 13.55 20.41 7.67
C ALA A 17 14.75 21.36 7.51
N THR A 18 15.97 20.84 7.59
CA THR A 18 17.20 21.62 7.40
C THR A 18 17.31 22.17 5.98
N ILE A 19 16.92 21.39 4.97
CA ILE A 19 16.89 21.85 3.57
C ILE A 19 15.81 22.92 3.39
N ILE A 20 14.63 22.76 4.00
CA ILE A 20 13.56 23.76 3.96
C ILE A 20 14.04 25.10 4.53
N ASN A 21 14.73 25.06 5.67
CA ASN A 21 15.28 26.26 6.33
C ASN A 21 16.37 26.99 5.52
N GLN A 22 16.87 26.40 4.42
CA GLN A 22 17.77 27.10 3.48
C GLN A 22 16.99 28.00 2.50
N GLY A 23 15.66 27.91 2.44
CA GLY A 23 14.79 28.79 1.65
C GLY A 23 14.43 30.07 2.41
N SER A 24 14.22 31.17 1.68
CA SER A 24 13.76 32.45 2.24
C SER A 24 12.28 32.40 2.62
N THR A 25 11.53 31.48 2.01
CA THR A 25 10.13 31.16 2.36
C THR A 25 9.94 29.64 2.42
N PHE A 26 8.82 29.18 3.01
CA PHE A 26 8.47 27.76 3.03
C PHE A 26 8.35 27.18 1.62
N GLU A 27 7.76 27.92 0.68
CA GLU A 27 7.62 27.49 -0.72
C GLU A 27 8.99 27.28 -1.38
N GLU A 28 9.93 28.21 -1.18
CA GLU A 28 11.29 28.08 -1.70
C GLU A 28 12.00 26.88 -1.06
N GLY A 29 11.87 26.71 0.25
CA GLY A 29 12.45 25.59 1.00
C GLY A 29 11.90 24.22 0.56
N ILE A 30 10.58 24.11 0.41
CA ILE A 30 9.91 22.89 -0.07
C ILE A 30 10.37 22.58 -1.50
N ARG A 31 10.49 23.58 -2.37
CA ARG A 31 11.01 23.38 -3.73
C ARG A 31 12.46 22.89 -3.73
N LYS A 32 13.30 23.42 -2.85
CA LYS A 32 14.68 22.90 -2.65
C LYS A 32 14.67 21.43 -2.22
N VAL A 33 13.76 21.00 -1.35
CA VAL A 33 13.59 19.58 -0.99
C VAL A 33 13.22 18.74 -2.21
N GLN A 34 12.19 19.16 -2.95
CA GLN A 34 11.73 18.46 -4.14
C GLN A 34 12.83 18.32 -5.20
N ASP A 35 13.72 19.31 -5.32
CA ASP A 35 14.82 19.29 -6.29
C ASP A 35 16.07 18.54 -5.82
N LYS A 36 16.40 18.58 -4.52
CA LYS A 36 17.61 17.95 -3.98
C LYS A 36 17.45 16.46 -3.65
N ILE A 37 16.25 16.02 -3.26
CA ILE A 37 16.03 14.63 -2.86
C ILE A 37 15.85 13.76 -4.10
N ASP A 38 16.82 12.87 -4.34
CA ASP A 38 16.65 11.75 -5.27
C ASP A 38 15.84 10.64 -4.61
N GLY A 39 14.51 10.74 -4.73
CA GLY A 39 13.58 9.84 -4.06
C GLY A 39 12.15 10.36 -4.05
N SER A 40 11.37 9.98 -3.04
CA SER A 40 10.03 10.53 -2.78
C SER A 40 10.03 11.16 -1.40
N CYS A 41 9.60 12.42 -1.33
CA CYS A 41 9.38 13.15 -0.09
C CYS A 41 8.07 13.95 -0.24
N THR A 42 6.97 13.35 0.20
CA THR A 42 5.69 14.02 0.41
C THR A 42 5.59 14.36 1.88
N LEU A 43 5.18 15.59 2.19
CA LEU A 43 5.27 16.13 3.54
C LEU A 43 4.10 17.04 3.89
N LEU A 44 3.88 17.14 5.20
CA LEU A 44 3.02 18.14 5.82
C LEU A 44 3.88 18.99 6.76
N ILE A 45 3.72 20.31 6.71
CA ILE A 45 4.37 21.24 7.64
C ILE A 45 3.28 22.02 8.35
N LEU A 46 3.24 21.91 9.68
CA LEU A 46 2.38 22.74 10.51
C LEU A 46 3.11 24.04 10.87
N THR A 47 2.44 25.17 10.71
CA THR A 47 2.87 26.49 11.16
C THR A 47 1.78 27.09 12.06
N ASP A 48 2.04 28.25 12.67
CA ASP A 48 1.06 28.96 13.48
C ASP A 48 -0.19 29.38 12.67
N ASP A 49 -0.03 29.58 11.35
CA ASP A 49 -1.08 30.08 10.46
C ASP A 49 -1.84 28.97 9.72
N GLY A 50 -1.28 27.76 9.61
CA GLY A 50 -1.89 26.68 8.84
C GLY A 50 -0.96 25.50 8.54
N ILE A 51 -1.35 24.70 7.55
CA ILE A 51 -0.63 23.49 7.15
C ILE A 51 -0.22 23.61 5.69
N TYR A 52 1.09 23.52 5.41
CA TYR A 52 1.56 23.23 4.07
C TYR A 52 1.41 21.74 3.78
N ALA A 53 0.84 21.41 2.63
CA ALA A 53 0.75 20.06 2.12
C ALA A 53 1.46 20.00 0.77
N ALA A 54 2.55 19.23 0.71
CA ALA A 54 3.46 19.20 -0.44
C ALA A 54 3.65 17.76 -0.92
N ARG A 55 3.28 17.49 -2.17
CA ARG A 55 3.52 16.18 -2.80
C ARG A 55 4.94 16.14 -3.39
N ASP A 56 5.56 14.95 -3.39
CA ASP A 56 6.89 14.79 -3.95
C ASP A 56 6.96 15.15 -5.44
N LYS A 57 8.17 15.46 -5.94
CA LYS A 57 8.42 15.97 -7.29
C LYS A 57 7.77 15.18 -8.42
N LEU A 58 7.64 13.86 -8.27
CA LEU A 58 7.06 12.97 -9.28
C LEU A 58 5.70 12.39 -8.85
N GLY A 59 5.16 12.82 -7.72
CA GLY A 59 3.89 12.35 -7.18
C GLY A 59 3.85 10.86 -6.86
N ARG A 60 4.99 10.26 -6.48
CA ARG A 60 5.11 8.83 -6.16
C ARG A 60 4.25 8.43 -4.97
N THR A 61 4.22 9.27 -3.94
CA THR A 61 3.38 9.10 -2.76
C THR A 61 2.21 10.10 -2.82
N PRO A 62 0.96 9.64 -2.64
CA PRO A 62 -0.22 10.47 -2.83
C PRO A 62 -0.48 11.39 -1.64
N LEU A 63 -1.13 12.52 -1.93
CA LEU A 63 -1.67 13.43 -0.93
C LEU A 63 -3.02 13.92 -1.42
N ILE A 64 -4.06 13.68 -0.62
CA ILE A 64 -5.46 13.89 -1.00
C ILE A 64 -6.09 14.87 -0.02
N ILE A 65 -6.92 15.76 -0.54
CA ILE A 65 -7.72 16.71 0.21
C ILE A 65 -9.16 16.23 0.31
N GLY A 66 -9.66 16.22 1.54
CA GLY A 66 -11.07 16.10 1.85
C GLY A 66 -11.61 17.41 2.42
N GLU A 67 -12.86 17.74 2.10
CA GLU A 67 -13.58 18.90 2.64
C GLU A 67 -14.86 18.49 3.36
N LYS A 68 -15.19 19.21 4.44
CA LYS A 68 -16.44 19.06 5.20
C LYS A 68 -16.81 20.35 5.90
N LEU A 69 -17.94 20.95 5.54
CA LEU A 69 -18.53 22.10 6.27
C LEU A 69 -17.50 23.22 6.56
N GLY A 70 -16.71 23.63 5.56
CA GLY A 70 -15.65 24.64 5.71
C GLY A 70 -14.41 24.17 6.49
N SER A 71 -14.33 22.88 6.84
CA SER A 71 -13.13 22.23 7.37
C SER A 71 -12.44 21.43 6.28
N TYR A 72 -11.11 21.34 6.36
CA TYR A 72 -10.31 20.59 5.42
C TYR A 72 -9.48 19.53 6.13
N ALA A 73 -9.27 18.40 5.48
CA ALA A 73 -8.39 17.33 5.92
C ALA A 73 -7.46 16.94 4.77
N VAL A 74 -6.23 16.55 5.10
CA VAL A 74 -5.25 16.05 4.15
C VAL A 74 -4.75 14.69 4.62
N ALA A 75 -4.74 13.71 3.72
CA ALA A 75 -4.32 12.35 4.04
C ALA A 75 -3.64 11.68 2.84
N MET A 76 -2.82 10.66 3.11
CA MET A 76 -2.23 9.82 2.08
C MET A 76 -3.24 8.83 1.48
N GLU A 77 -4.27 8.44 2.25
CA GLU A 77 -5.22 7.40 1.85
C GLU A 77 -6.66 7.91 1.99
N THR A 78 -7.47 7.68 0.95
CA THR A 78 -8.84 8.19 0.95
C THR A 78 -9.75 7.51 1.96
N CYS A 79 -9.39 6.31 2.46
CA CYS A 79 -10.17 5.61 3.49
C CYS A 79 -10.32 6.41 4.79
N ALA A 80 -9.47 7.43 5.02
CA ALA A 80 -9.57 8.33 6.17
C ALA A 80 -10.81 9.24 6.14
N PHE A 81 -11.43 9.48 4.97
CA PHE A 81 -12.46 10.50 4.79
C PHE A 81 -13.92 10.02 5.02
N PRO A 82 -14.39 8.88 4.48
CA PRO A 82 -15.82 8.56 4.44
C PRO A 82 -16.50 8.49 5.81
N ASN A 83 -15.88 7.83 6.79
CA ASN A 83 -16.44 7.71 8.15
C ASN A 83 -16.51 9.04 8.89
N LEU A 84 -15.65 9.98 8.52
CA LEU A 84 -15.63 11.34 9.05
C LEU A 84 -16.52 12.30 8.25
N LYS A 85 -17.13 11.82 7.15
CA LYS A 85 -17.99 12.58 6.23
C LYS A 85 -17.26 13.73 5.52
N TYR A 86 -15.99 13.51 5.18
CA TYR A 86 -15.26 14.40 4.27
C TYR A 86 -15.48 13.93 2.83
N GLU A 87 -15.74 14.88 1.94
CA GLU A 87 -15.80 14.65 0.50
C GLU A 87 -14.42 14.87 -0.11
N ILE A 88 -13.97 13.96 -0.97
CA ILE A 88 -12.67 14.08 -1.65
C ILE A 88 -12.81 15.17 -2.71
N THR A 89 -12.01 16.23 -2.60
CA THR A 89 -12.07 17.37 -3.53
C THR A 89 -10.86 17.47 -4.44
N LYS A 90 -9.71 16.90 -4.04
CA LYS A 90 -8.47 16.99 -4.82
C LYS A 90 -7.45 15.91 -4.50
N TYR A 91 -6.85 15.33 -5.53
CA TYR A 91 -5.53 14.68 -5.45
C TYR A 91 -4.48 15.72 -5.84
N LEU A 92 -3.48 15.98 -4.99
CA LEU A 92 -2.43 16.94 -5.34
C LEU A 92 -1.62 16.41 -6.53
N GLY A 93 -1.29 17.24 -7.52
CA GLY A 93 -0.42 16.82 -8.62
C GLY A 93 1.06 16.67 -8.21
N PRO A 94 1.92 16.18 -9.12
CA PRO A 94 3.33 15.94 -8.82
C PRO A 94 4.04 17.26 -8.51
N GLY A 95 4.76 17.32 -7.39
CA GLY A 95 5.44 18.53 -6.93
C GLY A 95 4.51 19.66 -6.45
N GLU A 96 3.20 19.46 -6.45
CA GLU A 96 2.24 20.49 -6.02
C GLU A 96 2.41 20.81 -4.53
N VAL A 97 2.27 22.11 -4.19
CA VAL A 97 2.21 22.58 -2.81
C VAL A 97 0.98 23.44 -2.62
N ILE A 98 0.21 23.13 -1.59
CA ILE A 98 -0.89 23.95 -1.12
C ILE A 98 -0.64 24.40 0.32
N PHE A 99 -1.30 25.49 0.71
CA PHE A 99 -1.38 25.94 2.09
C PHE A 99 -2.84 25.96 2.54
N MET A 100 -3.12 25.25 3.63
CA MET A 100 -4.44 25.10 4.22
C MET A 100 -4.50 25.96 5.48
N SER A 101 -5.38 26.95 5.51
CA SER A 101 -5.54 27.86 6.65
C SER A 101 -7.01 28.08 7.00
N LYS A 102 -7.28 28.89 8.03
CA LYS A 102 -8.64 29.32 8.38
C LYS A 102 -9.36 30.08 7.25
N LYS A 103 -8.61 30.63 6.28
CA LYS A 103 -9.15 31.36 5.13
C LYS A 103 -9.51 30.46 3.94
N GLY A 104 -9.16 29.17 3.99
CA GLY A 104 -9.32 28.24 2.89
C GLY A 104 -7.99 27.63 2.43
N ILE A 105 -8.03 27.04 1.24
CA ILE A 105 -6.89 26.41 0.58
C ILE A 105 -6.33 27.37 -0.49
N GLU A 106 -5.03 27.61 -0.44
CA GLU A 106 -4.30 28.37 -1.43
C GLU A 106 -3.27 27.48 -2.13
N GLN A 107 -3.23 27.49 -3.46
CA GLN A 107 -2.16 26.83 -4.20
C GLN A 107 -0.92 27.72 -4.18
N LYS A 108 0.16 27.22 -3.58
CA LYS A 108 1.44 27.92 -3.46
C LYS A 108 2.39 27.58 -4.60
N ILE A 109 2.38 26.32 -5.01
CA ILE A 109 3.14 25.81 -6.15
C ILE A 109 2.21 24.97 -7.01
N ALA A 110 2.14 25.30 -8.30
CA ALA A 110 1.41 24.52 -9.30
C ALA A 110 2.04 23.12 -9.52
N PRO A 111 1.23 22.11 -9.88
CA PRO A 111 1.74 20.79 -10.18
C PRO A 111 2.62 20.78 -11.44
N GLY A 112 3.58 19.86 -11.47
CA GLY A 112 4.30 19.48 -12.67
C GLY A 112 3.43 18.63 -13.62
N ASN A 113 4.01 18.28 -14.78
CA ASN A 113 3.30 17.54 -15.84
C ASN A 113 3.58 16.02 -15.85
N ARG A 114 4.51 15.53 -15.02
CA ARG A 114 4.94 14.13 -15.00
C ARG A 114 4.59 13.46 -13.68
N LEU A 115 3.54 12.66 -13.70
CA LEU A 115 3.11 11.84 -12.58
C LEU A 115 3.67 10.42 -12.71
N GLN A 116 4.32 9.91 -11.66
CA GLN A 116 4.86 8.55 -11.55
C GLN A 116 4.44 7.91 -10.23
N ILE A 117 3.14 7.90 -9.95
CA ILE A 117 2.58 7.28 -8.75
C ILE A 117 3.01 5.81 -8.63
N CYS A 118 3.32 5.37 -7.40
CA CYS A 118 3.77 4.01 -7.15
C CYS A 118 2.65 3.00 -7.39
N SER A 119 2.81 2.13 -8.41
CA SER A 119 1.83 1.07 -8.71
C SER A 119 1.63 0.08 -7.55
N PHE A 120 2.64 -0.06 -6.68
CA PHE A 120 2.60 -0.94 -5.52
C PHE A 120 1.55 -0.52 -4.48
N LEU A 121 1.06 0.72 -4.55
CA LEU A 121 -0.10 1.18 -3.78
C LEU A 121 -1.35 0.35 -4.09
N TRP A 122 -1.63 0.04 -5.36
CA TRP A 122 -2.77 -0.80 -5.71
C TRP A 122 -2.48 -2.29 -5.54
N VAL A 123 -1.26 -2.73 -5.89
CA VAL A 123 -0.89 -4.14 -5.83
C VAL A 123 -0.92 -4.68 -4.40
N TYR A 124 -0.35 -3.95 -3.44
CA TYR A 124 -0.11 -4.45 -2.08
C TYR A 124 -0.32 -3.42 -0.97
N TYR A 125 0.29 -2.24 -1.08
CA TYR A 125 0.48 -1.35 0.07
C TYR A 125 -0.83 -0.67 0.53
N GLY A 126 -1.61 -0.18 -0.42
CA GLY A 126 -2.80 0.61 -0.14
C GLY A 126 -3.90 -0.19 0.53
N TYR A 127 -4.69 0.50 1.34
CA TYR A 127 -5.84 -0.10 1.98
C TYR A 127 -6.94 -0.39 0.94
N PRO A 128 -7.64 -1.54 1.00
CA PRO A 128 -8.69 -1.91 0.04
C PRO A 128 -9.73 -0.82 -0.25
N ALA A 129 -10.16 -0.11 0.80
CA ALA A 129 -11.18 0.94 0.69
C ALA A 129 -10.61 2.30 0.25
N SER A 130 -9.30 2.39 -0.01
CA SER A 130 -8.66 3.59 -0.53
C SER A 130 -8.72 3.63 -2.06
N SER A 131 -8.69 4.85 -2.59
CA SER A 131 -8.52 5.16 -3.99
C SER A 131 -7.34 6.11 -4.13
N TYR A 132 -6.61 5.96 -5.23
CA TYR A 132 -5.56 6.89 -5.61
C TYR A 132 -5.84 7.31 -7.04
N GLU A 133 -5.85 8.61 -7.32
CA GLU A 133 -6.22 9.12 -8.65
C GLU A 133 -7.58 8.57 -9.14
N ASP A 134 -8.56 8.47 -8.23
CA ASP A 134 -9.89 7.88 -8.43
C ASP A 134 -9.92 6.39 -8.83
N ILE A 135 -8.79 5.70 -8.71
CA ILE A 135 -8.69 4.26 -8.95
C ILE A 135 -8.68 3.55 -7.59
N ASN A 136 -9.74 2.80 -7.29
CA ASN A 136 -9.87 2.03 -6.05
C ASN A 136 -8.92 0.83 -6.00
N VAL A 137 -8.32 0.60 -4.82
CA VAL A 137 -7.38 -0.50 -4.56
C VAL A 137 -8.01 -1.86 -4.73
N GLU A 138 -9.11 -2.15 -4.01
CA GLU A 138 -9.76 -3.46 -4.05
C GLU A 138 -10.21 -3.81 -5.48
N TYR A 139 -10.80 -2.85 -6.17
CA TYR A 139 -11.23 -3.01 -7.56
C TYR A 139 -10.08 -3.36 -8.51
N VAL A 140 -8.92 -2.69 -8.37
CA VAL A 140 -7.73 -3.04 -9.17
C VAL A 140 -7.29 -4.47 -8.88
N ARG A 141 -7.29 -4.91 -7.62
CA ARG A 141 -6.89 -6.28 -7.27
C ARG A 141 -7.83 -7.33 -7.87
N TYR A 142 -9.14 -7.10 -7.84
CA TYR A 142 -10.10 -7.94 -8.57
C TYR A 142 -9.78 -8.01 -10.07
N ARG A 143 -9.47 -6.87 -10.70
CA ARG A 143 -9.10 -6.83 -12.12
C ARG A 143 -7.80 -7.60 -12.39
N CYS A 144 -6.77 -7.42 -11.57
CA CYS A 144 -5.52 -8.17 -11.67
C CYS A 144 -5.77 -9.69 -11.63
N GLY A 145 -6.61 -10.15 -10.69
CA GLY A 145 -7.07 -11.54 -10.62
C GLY A 145 -7.75 -12.02 -11.89
N SER A 146 -8.70 -11.25 -12.42
CA SER A 146 -9.39 -11.56 -13.68
C SER A 146 -8.42 -11.64 -14.86
N TYR A 147 -7.48 -10.70 -14.99
CA TYR A 147 -6.46 -10.75 -16.06
C TYR A 147 -5.53 -11.96 -15.93
N LEU A 148 -5.19 -12.40 -14.71
CA LEU A 148 -4.45 -13.64 -14.52
C LEU A 148 -5.25 -14.83 -15.04
N ALA A 149 -6.52 -14.96 -14.68
CA ALA A 149 -7.39 -16.06 -15.11
C ALA A 149 -7.59 -16.10 -16.64
N LYS A 150 -7.72 -14.95 -17.31
CA LYS A 150 -7.85 -14.88 -18.78
C LYS A 150 -6.66 -15.48 -19.53
N ASN A 151 -5.49 -15.49 -18.90
CA ASN A 151 -4.24 -15.96 -19.49
C ASN A 151 -3.79 -17.30 -18.89
N ASP A 152 -4.68 -18.03 -18.24
CA ASP A 152 -4.37 -19.28 -17.55
C ASP A 152 -5.32 -20.40 -17.98
N GLU A 153 -4.78 -21.60 -18.18
CA GLU A 153 -5.52 -22.78 -18.65
C GLU A 153 -5.54 -23.91 -17.59
N VAL A 154 -5.03 -23.62 -16.39
CA VAL A 154 -4.92 -24.61 -15.32
C VAL A 154 -6.28 -25.09 -14.82
N ARG A 155 -6.41 -26.41 -14.63
CA ARG A 155 -7.61 -27.03 -14.04
C ARG A 155 -7.36 -27.38 -12.58
N VAL A 156 -8.06 -26.68 -11.69
CA VAL A 156 -7.97 -26.87 -10.23
C VAL A 156 -9.36 -27.06 -9.61
N ASP A 157 -9.42 -27.59 -8.39
CA ASP A 157 -10.68 -27.82 -7.70
C ASP A 157 -11.24 -26.53 -7.08
N GLN A 158 -10.34 -25.62 -6.68
CA GLN A 158 -10.71 -24.35 -6.06
C GLN A 158 -9.60 -23.30 -6.17
N VAL A 159 -10.03 -22.05 -6.14
CA VAL A 159 -9.17 -20.86 -6.09
C VAL A 159 -9.17 -20.32 -4.67
N ALA A 160 -8.07 -19.72 -4.26
CA ALA A 160 -7.90 -19.07 -2.97
C ALA A 160 -6.99 -17.84 -3.13
N GLY A 161 -6.99 -16.99 -2.11
CA GLY A 161 -6.01 -15.92 -1.94
C GLY A 161 -5.20 -16.15 -0.68
N ILE A 162 -3.92 -15.77 -0.69
CA ILE A 162 -3.13 -15.73 0.55
C ILE A 162 -3.62 -14.56 1.41
N PRO A 163 -4.13 -14.80 2.64
CA PRO A 163 -4.72 -13.71 3.42
C PRO A 163 -3.68 -12.73 3.99
N ASP A 164 -3.97 -11.42 4.00
CA ASP A 164 -5.20 -10.79 3.49
C ASP A 164 -5.03 -10.26 2.05
N SER A 165 -3.79 -9.96 1.65
CA SER A 165 -3.46 -9.21 0.44
C SER A 165 -3.76 -9.93 -0.87
N GLY A 166 -3.65 -11.27 -0.90
CA GLY A 166 -4.01 -12.09 -2.06
C GLY A 166 -5.51 -12.34 -2.23
N THR A 167 -6.35 -11.96 -1.24
CA THR A 167 -7.78 -12.31 -1.21
C THR A 167 -8.55 -11.74 -2.40
N ALA A 168 -8.44 -10.43 -2.64
CA ALA A 168 -9.11 -9.73 -3.72
C ALA A 168 -8.66 -10.23 -5.10
N HIS A 169 -7.36 -10.49 -5.26
CA HIS A 169 -6.78 -11.10 -6.46
C HIS A 169 -7.37 -12.48 -6.71
N GLY A 170 -7.49 -13.32 -5.67
CA GLY A 170 -8.09 -14.64 -5.79
C GLY A 170 -9.59 -14.61 -6.09
N LEU A 171 -10.33 -13.64 -5.53
CA LEU A 171 -11.74 -13.44 -5.83
C LEU A 171 -11.94 -13.01 -7.29
N GLY A 172 -11.12 -12.09 -7.79
CA GLY A 172 -11.10 -11.69 -9.19
C GLY A 172 -10.79 -12.85 -10.13
N TYR A 173 -9.78 -13.66 -9.80
CA TYR A 173 -9.43 -14.85 -10.57
C TYR A 173 -10.59 -15.86 -10.58
N SER A 174 -11.14 -16.17 -9.41
CA SER A 174 -12.24 -17.12 -9.23
C SER A 174 -13.46 -16.74 -10.07
N SER A 175 -13.85 -15.44 -10.02
CA SER A 175 -14.99 -14.93 -10.77
C SER A 175 -14.81 -15.02 -12.27
N GLU A 176 -13.60 -14.76 -12.78
CA GLU A 176 -13.31 -14.85 -14.22
C GLU A 176 -13.21 -16.30 -14.70
N ALA A 177 -12.52 -17.16 -13.93
CA ALA A 177 -12.31 -18.56 -14.31
C ALA A 177 -13.55 -19.45 -14.11
N GLY A 178 -14.58 -18.96 -13.39
CA GLY A 178 -15.76 -19.77 -13.04
C GLY A 178 -15.45 -20.90 -12.04
N ILE A 179 -14.39 -20.76 -11.24
CA ILE A 179 -13.95 -21.75 -10.24
C ILE A 179 -14.27 -21.22 -8.85
N TYR A 180 -14.82 -22.06 -7.97
CA TYR A 180 -15.19 -21.65 -6.61
C TYR A 180 -14.00 -21.10 -5.79
N PHE A 181 -14.23 -19.98 -5.09
CA PHE A 181 -13.28 -19.40 -4.14
C PHE A 181 -13.43 -20.03 -2.75
N SER A 182 -12.31 -20.48 -2.19
CA SER A 182 -12.20 -21.08 -0.87
C SER A 182 -11.21 -20.32 0.00
N ARG A 183 -11.22 -20.59 1.31
CA ARG A 183 -10.26 -20.01 2.28
C ARG A 183 -9.46 -21.11 3.00
N PRO A 184 -8.51 -21.79 2.34
CA PRO A 184 -7.74 -22.88 2.94
C PRO A 184 -6.78 -22.39 4.03
N PHE A 185 -6.48 -21.09 4.05
CA PHE A 185 -5.79 -20.42 5.14
C PHE A 185 -6.69 -19.38 5.79
N VAL A 186 -6.59 -19.28 7.11
CA VAL A 186 -7.12 -18.17 7.89
C VAL A 186 -5.99 -17.51 8.65
N LYS A 187 -5.99 -16.18 8.71
CA LYS A 187 -5.01 -15.41 9.47
C LYS A 187 -5.26 -15.61 10.96
N TYR A 188 -4.21 -15.87 11.75
CA TYR A 188 -4.35 -16.16 13.17
C TYR A 188 -5.00 -15.01 13.96
N THR A 189 -4.61 -13.76 13.67
CA THR A 189 -5.39 -12.58 14.08
C THR A 189 -5.41 -11.54 12.96
N PRO A 190 -6.48 -10.71 12.85
CA PRO A 190 -6.54 -9.63 11.86
C PRO A 190 -5.35 -8.66 11.96
N THR A 191 -4.87 -8.41 13.18
CA THR A 191 -3.80 -7.46 13.50
C THR A 191 -2.40 -8.09 13.59
N TRP A 192 -2.22 -9.32 13.08
CA TRP A 192 -0.94 -10.02 13.19
C TRP A 192 0.21 -9.21 12.57
N PRO A 193 1.35 -9.04 13.27
CA PRO A 193 2.44 -8.18 12.81
C PRO A 193 3.08 -8.69 11.52
N ARG A 194 3.66 -7.76 10.75
CA ARG A 194 4.41 -8.07 9.53
C ARG A 194 5.68 -8.84 9.90
N SER A 195 5.86 -10.03 9.33
CA SER A 195 6.93 -10.96 9.67
C SER A 195 8.35 -10.42 9.45
N PHE A 196 8.52 -9.37 8.63
CA PHE A 196 9.82 -8.74 8.38
C PHE A 196 10.21 -7.68 9.43
N MET A 197 9.29 -7.20 10.27
CA MET A 197 9.55 -6.12 11.24
C MET A 197 10.53 -6.49 12.37
N PRO A 198 10.49 -7.70 12.97
CA PRO A 198 11.44 -8.05 14.02
C PRO A 198 12.88 -8.05 13.49
N GLN A 199 13.86 -7.63 14.29
CA GLN A 199 15.28 -7.65 13.87
C GLN A 199 15.89 -9.06 13.94
N VAL A 200 15.43 -9.89 14.88
CA VAL A 200 15.98 -11.23 15.13
C VAL A 200 15.31 -12.27 14.22
N GLN A 201 16.10 -13.01 13.44
CA GLN A 201 15.62 -13.99 12.46
C GLN A 201 14.73 -15.09 13.08
N LYS A 202 15.09 -15.62 14.26
CA LYS A 202 14.27 -16.62 14.98
C LYS A 202 12.87 -16.10 15.32
N ILE A 203 12.74 -14.81 15.63
CA ILE A 203 11.45 -14.15 15.89
C ILE A 203 10.69 -13.97 14.58
N ARG A 204 11.36 -13.54 13.49
CA ARG A 204 10.75 -13.47 12.15
C ARG A 204 10.12 -14.80 11.73
N ASP A 205 10.87 -15.89 11.91
CA ASP A 205 10.39 -17.23 11.57
C ASP A 205 9.20 -17.68 12.42
N LYS A 206 9.20 -17.38 13.72
CA LYS A 206 8.05 -17.67 14.61
C LYS A 206 6.81 -16.85 14.20
N VAL A 207 6.97 -15.56 13.96
CA VAL A 207 5.89 -14.66 13.53
C VAL A 207 5.32 -15.12 12.19
N ALA A 208 6.18 -15.51 11.24
CA ALA A 208 5.74 -16.04 9.94
C ALA A 208 4.98 -17.38 10.08
N LYS A 209 5.47 -18.30 10.91
CA LYS A 209 4.82 -19.60 11.15
C LYS A 209 3.42 -19.45 11.74
N MET A 210 3.26 -18.55 12.71
CA MET A 210 1.99 -18.33 13.41
C MET A 210 0.99 -17.50 12.58
N LYS A 211 1.42 -16.83 11.52
CA LYS A 211 0.58 -15.89 10.75
C LYS A 211 -0.67 -16.53 10.14
N LEU A 212 -0.53 -17.70 9.51
CA LEU A 212 -1.62 -18.40 8.83
C LEU A 212 -1.87 -19.77 9.46
N ILE A 213 -3.14 -20.14 9.59
CA ILE A 213 -3.61 -21.44 10.07
C ILE A 213 -4.26 -22.18 8.89
N PRO A 214 -3.81 -23.39 8.53
CA PRO A 214 -4.44 -24.19 7.49
C PRO A 214 -5.75 -24.80 7.97
N ILE A 215 -6.75 -24.88 7.09
CA ILE A 215 -7.99 -25.63 7.28
C ILE A 215 -7.87 -26.91 6.46
N LYS A 216 -7.59 -28.03 7.14
CA LYS A 216 -7.25 -29.31 6.48
C LYS A 216 -8.38 -29.82 5.59
N GLU A 217 -9.63 -29.61 5.99
CA GLU A 217 -10.85 -29.98 5.28
C GLU A 217 -10.97 -29.27 3.92
N LEU A 218 -10.39 -28.08 3.80
CA LEU A 218 -10.33 -27.32 2.55
C LEU A 218 -9.04 -27.56 1.75
N ILE A 219 -8.12 -28.40 2.24
CA ILE A 219 -6.81 -28.63 1.59
C ILE A 219 -6.67 -30.07 1.12
N LYS A 220 -7.06 -31.03 1.96
CA LYS A 220 -6.77 -32.46 1.76
C LYS A 220 -7.36 -32.97 0.44
N ASP A 221 -6.52 -33.64 -0.34
CA ASP A 221 -6.82 -34.27 -1.62
C ASP A 221 -7.28 -33.29 -2.73
N LYS A 222 -7.07 -31.98 -2.54
CA LYS A 222 -7.47 -30.92 -3.50
C LYS A 222 -6.30 -30.38 -4.32
N LYS A 223 -6.61 -30.00 -5.56
CA LYS A 223 -5.79 -29.15 -6.43
C LYS A 223 -6.15 -27.69 -6.17
N LEU A 224 -5.20 -26.92 -5.67
CA LEU A 224 -5.42 -25.56 -5.19
C LEU A 224 -4.71 -24.55 -6.09
N LEU A 225 -5.40 -23.46 -6.45
CA LEU A 225 -4.75 -22.27 -6.98
C LEU A 225 -4.78 -21.16 -5.94
N PHE A 226 -3.63 -20.54 -5.69
CA PHE A 226 -3.50 -19.39 -4.79
C PHE A 226 -3.05 -18.16 -5.57
N CYS A 227 -3.82 -17.08 -5.46
CA CYS A 227 -3.36 -15.75 -5.80
C CYS A 227 -2.62 -15.12 -4.61
N GLU A 228 -1.55 -14.40 -4.92
CA GLU A 228 -0.74 -13.62 -3.98
C GLU A 228 -0.44 -12.24 -4.59
N ASP A 229 -0.24 -11.21 -3.77
CA ASP A 229 0.06 -9.87 -4.30
C ASP A 229 1.43 -9.79 -5.01
N SER A 230 2.47 -10.36 -4.42
CA SER A 230 3.85 -10.21 -4.87
C SER A 230 4.80 -11.29 -4.33
N ILE A 231 5.96 -11.44 -4.97
CA ILE A 231 7.05 -12.31 -4.51
C ILE A 231 8.32 -11.47 -4.41
N VAL A 232 8.72 -11.11 -3.19
CA VAL A 232 9.96 -10.32 -2.98
C VAL A 232 11.18 -11.23 -2.79
N ARG A 233 11.11 -12.14 -1.81
CA ARG A 233 12.22 -13.08 -1.50
C ARG A 233 11.87 -14.56 -1.69
N GLY A 234 10.57 -14.88 -1.87
CA GLY A 234 10.07 -16.25 -2.02
C GLY A 234 10.15 -17.17 -0.79
N THR A 235 10.97 -16.84 0.22
CA THR A 235 11.19 -17.69 1.41
C THR A 235 9.91 -18.01 2.19
N GLN A 236 9.05 -17.01 2.36
CA GLN A 236 7.75 -17.20 3.02
C GLN A 236 6.82 -18.06 2.16
N LEU A 237 6.74 -17.77 0.85
CA LEU A 237 5.91 -18.53 -0.08
C LEU A 237 6.28 -20.01 -0.07
N ARG A 238 7.58 -20.35 -0.15
CA ARG A 238 8.07 -21.73 -0.07
C ARG A 238 7.57 -22.45 1.19
N LYS A 239 7.64 -21.80 2.35
CA LYS A 239 7.16 -22.38 3.63
C LYS A 239 5.64 -22.59 3.62
N GLN A 240 4.87 -21.68 3.03
CA GLN A 240 3.41 -21.83 2.97
C GLN A 240 2.99 -22.93 2.01
N VAL A 241 3.64 -23.04 0.85
CA VAL A 241 3.43 -24.14 -0.11
C VAL A 241 3.74 -25.48 0.56
N GLN A 242 4.85 -25.60 1.30
CA GLN A 242 5.15 -26.82 2.05
C GLN A 242 4.03 -27.18 3.04
N ARG A 243 3.52 -26.20 3.79
CA ARG A 243 2.42 -26.43 4.75
C ARG A 243 1.12 -26.90 4.10
N LEU A 244 0.85 -26.50 2.85
CA LEU A 244 -0.29 -27.01 2.08
C LEU A 244 -0.11 -28.50 1.77
N PHE A 245 1.08 -28.89 1.29
CA PHE A 245 1.40 -30.30 1.06
C PHE A 245 1.38 -31.12 2.36
N ASP A 246 1.92 -30.60 3.46
CA ASP A 246 1.87 -31.24 4.78
C ASP A 246 0.43 -31.43 5.28
N SER A 247 -0.50 -30.57 4.80
CA SER A 247 -1.94 -30.67 5.10
C SER A 247 -2.70 -31.57 4.12
N GLY A 248 -2.02 -32.14 3.12
CA GLY A 248 -2.58 -33.12 2.17
C GLY A 248 -3.00 -32.56 0.82
N ALA A 249 -2.55 -31.37 0.41
CA ALA A 249 -2.83 -30.85 -0.94
C ALA A 249 -2.30 -31.80 -2.02
N LYS A 250 -3.07 -32.01 -3.10
CA LYS A 250 -2.66 -32.81 -4.26
C LYS A 250 -1.80 -32.01 -5.22
N GLU A 251 -2.18 -30.77 -5.48
CA GLU A 251 -1.45 -29.82 -6.32
C GLU A 251 -1.57 -28.42 -5.73
N VAL A 252 -0.52 -27.60 -5.90
CA VAL A 252 -0.51 -26.20 -5.46
C VAL A 252 0.01 -25.34 -6.61
N HIS A 253 -0.84 -24.46 -7.12
CA HIS A 253 -0.57 -23.55 -8.24
C HIS A 253 -0.54 -22.11 -7.72
N MET A 254 0.58 -21.41 -7.87
CA MET A 254 0.72 -20.03 -7.38
C MET A 254 0.60 -19.04 -8.53
N ARG A 255 -0.10 -17.91 -8.30
CA ARG A 255 -0.24 -16.80 -9.25
C ARG A 255 0.00 -15.45 -8.55
N PRO A 256 1.22 -14.89 -8.64
CA PRO A 256 1.46 -13.53 -8.17
C PRO A 256 0.77 -12.51 -9.08
N ALA A 257 0.06 -11.56 -8.49
CA ALA A 257 -0.69 -10.52 -9.19
C ALA A 257 0.14 -9.26 -9.44
N CYS A 258 1.45 -9.43 -9.64
CA CYS A 258 2.37 -8.40 -10.06
C CYS A 258 3.45 -8.97 -11.00
N PRO A 259 4.04 -8.14 -11.89
CA PRO A 259 5.22 -8.53 -12.64
C PRO A 259 6.43 -8.84 -11.74
N PRO A 260 7.40 -9.66 -12.21
CA PRO A 260 8.69 -9.89 -11.54
C PRO A 260 9.56 -8.62 -11.42
#